data_AF-A0AAP0QMS6-F1
#
_entry.id   AF-A0AAP0QMS6-F1
#
_cell.length_a   1.000
_cell.length_b   1.000
_cell.length_c   1.000
_cell.angle_alpha   90.00
_cell.angle_beta   90.00
_cell.angle_gamma   90.00
#
_symmetry.space_group_name_H-M   'P 1'
#
loop_
_entity.id
_entity.type
_entity.pdbx_description
1 polymer ?
#
loop_
_entity_poly.entity_id
_entity_poly.type
_entity_poly.pdbx_seq_one_letter_code
_entity_poly.pdbx_strand_id
1 'polypeptide(L)'
;MEAWAQNFPQAPTLAMHVPEPEVGSSPVTQSNILLSIYGNKESVDETLVDNIREPANDDGALDAFVSIARGSPGPNPVQLMPSIYIPVLVLWGNEDPFTPLDGPVGEYFSSPPS
;
A
#
# COMPACT_ATOMS: atom_id res chain seq x y z
N MET A 1 -0.68 20.21 14.33
CA MET A 1 -1.54 19.16 13.73
C MET A 1 -1.99 19.69 12.39
N GLU A 2 -1.34 19.26 11.31
CA GLU A 2 -1.48 19.86 9.98
C GLU A 2 -2.69 19.29 9.21
N ALA A 3 -3.39 20.20 8.53
CA ALA A 3 -4.71 20.04 7.92
C ALA A 3 -4.74 19.17 6.64
N TRP A 4 -3.63 18.55 6.24
CA TRP A 4 -3.56 17.77 5.00
C TRP A 4 -4.15 16.36 5.14
N ALA A 5 -4.22 15.80 6.35
CA ALA A 5 -4.87 14.50 6.60
C ALA A 5 -6.41 14.54 6.48
N GLN A 6 -7.02 15.72 6.34
CA GLN A 6 -8.47 15.90 6.29
C GLN A 6 -9.09 15.73 4.89
N ASN A 7 -8.28 15.75 3.83
CA ASN A 7 -8.77 15.75 2.44
C ASN A 7 -8.49 14.45 1.67
N PHE A 8 -8.01 13.40 2.35
CA PHE A 8 -8.14 12.07 1.75
C PHE A 8 -9.63 11.77 1.63
N PRO A 9 -10.13 11.28 0.47
CA PRO A 9 -11.45 10.69 0.44
C PRO A 9 -11.48 9.69 1.59
N GLN A 10 -12.46 9.82 2.48
CA GLN A 10 -12.70 8.79 3.50
C GLN A 10 -12.80 7.49 2.70
N ALA A 11 -11.80 6.62 2.84
CA ALA A 11 -11.94 5.25 2.37
C ALA A 11 -13.31 4.81 2.90
N PRO A 12 -14.18 4.25 2.04
CA PRO A 12 -15.54 3.93 2.44
C PRO A 12 -15.45 3.27 3.80
N THR A 13 -16.25 3.77 4.75
CA THR A 13 -16.39 3.18 6.08
C THR A 13 -17.09 1.83 5.92
N LEU A 14 -16.46 0.90 5.19
CA LEU A 14 -16.41 -0.47 5.61
C LEU A 14 -15.85 -0.37 7.01
N ALA A 15 -16.74 -0.41 8.00
CA ALA A 15 -16.37 -0.82 9.32
C ALA A 15 -15.49 -2.06 9.12
N MET A 16 -14.17 -1.90 9.25
CA MET A 16 -13.32 -3.00 9.60
C MET A 16 -13.77 -3.39 10.99
N HIS A 17 -14.87 -4.14 11.05
CA HIS A 17 -14.98 -5.22 12.00
C HIS A 17 -13.75 -6.06 11.70
N VAL A 18 -12.64 -5.77 12.39
CA VAL A 18 -11.54 -6.70 12.50
C VAL A 18 -12.17 -7.87 13.23
N PRO A 19 -12.53 -8.96 12.53
CA PRO A 19 -13.08 -10.10 13.20
C PRO A 19 -12.02 -10.58 14.19
N GLU A 20 -12.45 -11.12 15.34
CA GLU A 20 -11.60 -12.02 16.13
C GLU A 20 -10.87 -12.95 15.16
N PRO A 21 -9.57 -13.26 15.37
CA PRO A 21 -8.76 -13.98 14.41
C PRO A 21 -9.33 -15.39 14.21
N GLU A 22 -10.28 -15.52 13.28
CA GLU A 22 -10.66 -16.80 12.73
C GLU A 22 -9.45 -17.25 11.91
N VAL A 23 -8.85 -18.33 12.38
CA VAL A 23 -7.75 -19.09 11.76
C VAL A 23 -7.81 -18.96 10.23
N GLY A 24 -6.90 -18.14 9.68
CA GLY A 24 -6.68 -18.00 8.24
C GLY A 24 -7.85 -17.39 7.45
N SER A 25 -7.69 -16.17 6.95
CA SER A 25 -8.59 -15.65 5.92
C SER A 25 -8.68 -16.63 4.74
N SER A 26 -9.89 -16.95 4.28
CA SER A 26 -10.11 -17.91 3.19
C SER A 26 -9.32 -17.51 1.93
N PRO A 27 -8.74 -18.46 1.18
CA PRO A 27 -8.03 -18.18 -0.08
C PRO A 27 -8.81 -17.29 -1.06
N VAL A 28 -10.14 -17.42 -1.07
CA VAL A 28 -11.05 -16.60 -1.89
C VAL A 28 -10.99 -15.12 -1.49
N THR A 29 -10.94 -14.81 -0.19
CA THR A 29 -10.87 -13.43 0.31
C THR A 29 -9.54 -12.79 -0.06
N GLN A 30 -8.43 -13.53 0.03
CA GLN A 30 -7.10 -13.02 -0.31
C GLN A 30 -6.98 -12.77 -1.81
N SER A 31 -7.46 -13.70 -2.64
CA SER A 31 -7.53 -13.52 -4.09
C SER A 31 -8.33 -12.27 -4.47
N ASN A 32 -9.49 -12.02 -3.85
CA ASN A 32 -10.28 -10.83 -4.10
C ASN A 32 -9.54 -9.52 -3.76
N ILE A 33 -8.75 -9.51 -2.68
CA ILE A 33 -7.93 -8.35 -2.32
C ILE A 33 -6.85 -8.13 -3.38
N LEU A 34 -6.11 -9.16 -3.78
CA LEU A 34 -5.07 -9.04 -4.81
C LEU A 34 -5.67 -8.59 -6.16
N LEU A 35 -6.83 -9.11 -6.53
CA LEU A 35 -7.57 -8.67 -7.71
C LEU A 35 -8.00 -7.21 -7.63
N SER A 36 -8.16 -6.61 -6.46
CA SER A 36 -8.43 -5.17 -6.34
C SER A 36 -7.18 -4.30 -6.55
N ILE A 37 -5.98 -4.85 -6.37
CA ILE A 37 -4.69 -4.13 -6.38
C ILE A 37 -3.98 -4.29 -7.73
N TYR A 38 -3.87 -5.52 -8.24
CA TYR A 38 -3.08 -5.81 -9.44
C TYR A 38 -3.78 -5.29 -10.69
N GLY A 39 -3.11 -4.45 -11.49
CA GLY A 39 -3.67 -3.95 -12.76
C GLY A 39 -4.00 -5.09 -13.73
N ASN A 40 -3.04 -6.01 -13.95
CA ASN A 40 -3.29 -7.23 -14.71
C ASN A 40 -3.91 -8.34 -13.83
N LYS A 41 -5.22 -8.56 -13.98
CA LYS A 41 -5.96 -9.56 -13.21
C LYS A 41 -5.54 -11.00 -13.54
N GLU A 42 -5.08 -11.25 -14.77
CA GLU A 42 -4.58 -12.57 -15.19
C GLU A 42 -3.27 -12.96 -14.50
N SER A 43 -2.57 -11.99 -13.91
CA SER A 43 -1.37 -12.24 -13.09
C SER A 43 -1.67 -12.71 -11.68
N VAL A 44 -2.94 -12.68 -11.24
CA VAL A 44 -3.34 -13.15 -9.92
C VAL A 44 -3.68 -14.64 -10.00
N ASP A 45 -2.65 -15.48 -9.93
CA ASP A 45 -2.77 -16.94 -9.90
C ASP A 45 -2.67 -17.52 -8.48
N GLU A 46 -2.89 -18.83 -8.36
CA GLU A 46 -2.81 -19.54 -7.07
C GLU A 46 -1.42 -19.44 -6.43
N THR A 47 -0.36 -19.47 -7.25
CA THR A 47 1.03 -19.39 -6.76
C THR A 47 1.29 -18.04 -6.11
N LEU A 48 0.84 -16.95 -6.74
CA LEU A 48 0.95 -15.61 -6.17
C LEU A 48 0.17 -15.49 -4.86
N VAL A 49 -1.07 -15.99 -4.83
CA VAL A 49 -1.89 -15.96 -3.60
C VAL A 49 -1.17 -16.71 -2.48
N ASP A 50 -0.62 -17.89 -2.76
CA ASP A 50 0.12 -18.68 -1.79
C ASP A 50 1.40 -18.00 -1.30
N ASN A 51 2.17 -17.38 -2.20
CA ASN A 51 3.39 -16.65 -1.85
C ASN A 51 3.13 -15.45 -0.94
N ILE A 52 1.98 -14.78 -1.07
CA ILE A 52 1.58 -13.68 -0.17
C ILE A 52 1.03 -14.22 1.15
N ARG A 53 0.33 -15.36 1.11
CA ARG A 53 -0.30 -15.98 2.28
C ARG A 53 0.70 -16.63 3.22
N GLU A 54 1.68 -17.34 2.68
CA GLU A 54 2.61 -18.15 3.47
C GLU A 54 3.34 -17.33 4.55
N PRO A 55 3.96 -16.17 4.25
CA PRO A 55 4.63 -15.35 5.27
C PRO A 55 3.69 -14.80 6.35
N ALA A 56 2.39 -14.70 6.07
CA ALA A 56 1.41 -14.25 7.06
C ALA A 56 1.13 -15.30 8.15
N ASN A 57 1.54 -16.55 7.94
CA ASN A 57 1.40 -17.64 8.91
C ASN A 57 2.66 -17.84 9.76
N ASP A 58 3.75 -17.12 9.48
CA ASP A 58 5.00 -17.24 10.23
C ASP A 58 4.87 -16.68 11.66
N ASP A 59 5.63 -17.28 12.58
CA ASP A 59 5.78 -16.74 13.93
C ASP A 59 6.31 -15.30 13.87
N GLY A 60 5.57 -14.36 14.47
CA GLY A 60 5.90 -12.93 14.46
C GLY A 60 5.28 -12.12 13.31
N ALA A 61 4.53 -12.74 12.39
CA ALA A 61 3.83 -12.02 11.32
C ALA A 61 2.86 -10.96 11.85
N LEU A 62 2.13 -11.26 12.94
CA LEU A 62 1.25 -10.31 13.60
C LEU A 62 2.02 -9.13 14.20
N ASP A 63 3.14 -9.38 14.85
CA ASP A 63 3.97 -8.33 15.44
C ASP A 63 4.54 -7.40 14.36
N ALA A 64 4.99 -7.98 13.24
CA ALA A 64 5.43 -7.22 12.08
C ALA A 64 4.29 -6.36 11.50
N PHE A 65 3.10 -6.93 11.34
CA PHE A 65 1.92 -6.20 10.88
C PHE A 65 1.57 -5.04 11.82
N VAL A 66 1.52 -5.28 13.13
CA VAL A 66 1.25 -4.24 14.14
C VAL A 66 2.31 -3.15 14.13
N SER A 67 3.59 -3.53 13.97
CA SER A 67 4.70 -2.57 13.87
C SER A 67 4.56 -1.66 12.65
N ILE A 68 4.16 -2.21 11.51
CA ILE A 68 3.94 -1.42 10.28
C ILE A 68 2.72 -0.51 10.46
N ALA A 69 1.59 -1.05 10.95
CA ALA A 69 0.34 -0.31 11.08
C ALA A 69 0.38 0.83 12.11
N ARG A 70 1.23 0.70 13.15
CA ARG A 70 1.38 1.70 14.21
C ARG A 70 2.67 2.51 14.11
N GLY A 71 3.55 2.16 13.18
CA GLY A 71 4.81 2.86 12.97
C GLY A 71 4.59 4.30 12.56
N SER A 72 5.57 5.16 12.83
CA SER A 72 5.57 6.50 12.23
C SER A 72 5.68 6.37 10.71
N PRO A 73 4.85 7.07 9.92
CA PRO A 73 4.93 7.01 8.46
C PRO A 73 6.22 7.62 7.89
N GLY A 74 6.99 8.34 8.73
CA GLY A 74 8.20 9.05 8.30
C GLY A 74 7.92 10.31 7.49
N PRO A 75 8.98 11.01 7.00
CA PRO A 75 8.83 12.14 6.09
C PRO A 75 8.29 11.65 4.74
N ASN A 76 7.42 12.45 4.12
CA ASN A 76 6.91 12.10 2.81
C ASN A 76 8.01 12.23 1.72
N PRO A 77 7.87 11.58 0.56
CA PRO A 77 8.88 11.61 -0.49
C PRO A 77 9.28 13.02 -0.94
N VAL A 78 8.32 13.96 -1.01
CA VAL A 78 8.56 15.36 -1.39
C VAL A 78 9.49 16.06 -0.39
N GLN A 79 9.34 15.78 0.90
CA GLN A 79 10.22 16.28 1.96
C GLN A 79 11.60 15.62 1.94
N LEU A 80 11.68 14.35 1.52
CA LEU A 80 12.91 13.58 1.52
C LEU A 80 13.82 13.92 0.33
N MET A 81 13.25 14.07 -0.86
CA MET A 81 13.99 14.21 -2.12
C MET A 81 15.07 15.31 -2.14
N PRO A 82 14.89 16.50 -1.53
CA PRO A 82 15.94 17.53 -1.48
C PRO A 82 17.24 17.09 -0.80
N SER A 83 17.20 16.02 0.00
CA SER A 83 18.36 15.46 0.70
C SER A 83 19.02 14.29 -0.03
N ILE A 84 18.47 13.85 -1.16
CA ILE A 84 18.99 12.72 -1.93
C ILE A 84 19.90 13.22 -3.06
N TYR A 85 21.18 12.86 -3.00
CA TYR A 85 22.21 13.31 -3.96
C TYR A 85 22.68 12.22 -4.93
N ILE A 86 22.03 11.06 -4.92
CA ILE A 86 22.34 9.92 -5.79
C ILE A 86 21.29 9.82 -6.91
N PRO A 87 21.61 9.19 -8.06
CA PRO A 87 20.61 8.95 -9.11
C PRO A 87 19.42 8.14 -8.58
N VAL A 88 18.20 8.62 -8.83
CA VAL A 88 16.95 7.96 -8.43
C VAL A 88 16.16 7.57 -9.67
N LEU A 89 15.75 6.31 -9.77
CA LEU A 89 14.77 5.83 -10.74
C LEU A 89 13.41 5.75 -10.06
N VAL A 90 12.42 6.45 -10.59
CA VAL A 90 11.02 6.38 -10.14
C VAL A 90 10.24 5.58 -11.17
N LEU A 91 9.58 4.51 -10.72
CA LEU A 91 8.66 3.71 -11.52
C LEU A 91 7.24 3.91 -11.00
N TRP A 92 6.28 4.08 -11.90
CA TRP A 92 4.91 4.37 -11.54
C TRP A 92 3.93 3.67 -12.48
N GLY A 93 2.82 3.18 -11.93
CA GLY A 93 1.73 2.61 -12.72
C GLY A 93 0.69 3.68 -13.08
N ASN A 94 0.36 3.84 -14.36
CA ASN A 94 -0.63 4.84 -14.79
C ASN A 94 -2.04 4.59 -14.21
N GLU A 95 -2.31 3.36 -13.78
CA GLU A 95 -3.60 2.92 -13.22
C GLU A 95 -3.49 2.59 -11.72
N ASP A 96 -2.49 3.12 -11.01
CA ASP A 96 -2.33 2.91 -9.57
C ASP A 96 -3.52 3.53 -8.79
N PRO A 97 -4.36 2.72 -8.11
CA PRO A 97 -5.54 3.22 -7.42
C PRO A 97 -5.22 3.80 -6.02
N PHE A 98 -4.01 3.60 -5.49
CA PHE A 98 -3.61 4.04 -4.15
C PHE A 98 -2.77 5.30 -4.19
N THR A 99 -1.87 5.40 -5.15
CA THR A 99 -1.02 6.57 -5.39
C THR A 99 -1.17 7.03 -6.84
N PRO A 100 -2.27 7.71 -7.18
CA PRO A 100 -2.54 8.09 -8.56
C PRO A 100 -1.55 9.18 -9.03
N LEU A 101 -1.26 9.19 -10.34
CA LEU A 101 -0.29 10.13 -10.93
C LEU A 101 -0.71 11.60 -10.81
N ASP A 102 -2.01 11.88 -10.79
CA ASP A 102 -2.59 13.22 -10.57
C ASP A 102 -2.73 13.57 -9.07
N GLY A 103 -2.25 12.69 -8.19
CA GLY A 103 -2.10 12.99 -6.77
C GLY A 103 -0.83 13.82 -6.47
N PRO A 104 -0.72 14.42 -5.26
CA PRO A 104 0.38 15.34 -4.94
C PRO A 104 1.80 14.76 -5.11
N VAL A 105 1.96 13.46 -4.84
CA VAL A 105 3.26 12.78 -5.00
C VAL A 105 3.52 12.44 -6.47
N GLY A 106 2.50 11.98 -7.20
CA GLY A 106 2.60 11.69 -8.63
C GLY A 106 2.93 12.93 -9.45
N GLU A 107 2.28 14.06 -9.16
CA GLU A 107 2.55 15.34 -9.82
C GLU A 107 3.99 15.79 -9.56
N TYR A 108 4.46 15.69 -8.31
CA TYR A 108 5.84 16.06 -7.95
C TYR A 108 6.90 15.30 -8.77
N PHE A 109 6.72 13.99 -8.94
CA PHE A 109 7.68 13.17 -9.71
C PHE A 109 7.45 13.19 -11.22
N SER A 110 6.29 13.64 -11.69
CA SER A 110 6.01 13.81 -13.12
C SER A 110 6.68 15.05 -13.71
N SER A 111 7.02 16.04 -12.87
CA SER A 111 7.73 17.26 -13.27
C SER A 111 8.57 17.77 -12.11
N PRO A 112 9.68 17.09 -11.76
CA PRO A 112 10.48 17.47 -10.61
C PRO A 112 11.04 18.89 -10.79
N PRO A 113 11.08 19.70 -9.72
CA PRO A 113 11.71 21.01 -9.78
C PRO A 113 13.17 20.85 -10.19
N SER A 114 13.55 21.58 -11.24
CA SER A 114 14.90 21.70 -11.79
C SER A 114 15.89 22.27 -10.78
#